data_AF-A0A524RVZ3-F1
#
_entry.id   AF-A0A524RVZ3-F1
#
_cell.length_a   1.000
_cell.length_b   1.000
_cell.length_c   1.000
_cell.angle_alpha   90.00
_cell.angle_beta   90.00
_cell.angle_gamma   90.00
#
_symmetry.space_group_name_H-M   'P 1'
#
loop_
_entity.id
_entity.type
_entity.pdbx_description
1 polymer ?
#
loop_
_entity_poly.entity_id
_entity_poly.type
_entity_poly.pdbx_seq_one_letter_code
_entity_poly.pdbx_strand_id
1 'polypeptide(L)' 'MIESERDWAGRFTVRDGDQIVTVTRLRDLPPSFDVLVAFVPHIPPPPHTPEQHAAIAALHTLLRQLQARERHGRRHAHR' A
#
# COMPACT_ATOMS: atom_id res chain seq x y z
N MET A 1 -6.13 -5.66 -15.28
CA MET A 1 -4.79 -5.80 -14.67
C MET A 1 -3.89 -4.81 -15.38
N ILE A 2 -3.54 -3.71 -14.71
CA ILE A 2 -2.69 -2.68 -15.30
C ILE A 2 -1.28 -2.98 -14.79
N GLU A 3 -0.29 -3.05 -15.68
CA GLU A 3 1.15 -3.29 -15.43
C GLU A 3 1.82 -2.20 -14.53
N SER A 4 1.01 -1.41 -13.82
CA SER A 4 1.38 -0.24 -13.03
C SER A 4 1.36 -0.47 -11.53
N GLU A 5 1.14 -1.71 -11.04
CA GLU A 5 1.61 -2.14 -9.72
C GLU A 5 3.13 -2.32 -9.75
N ARG A 6 3.83 -1.26 -10.18
CA ARG A 6 5.28 -1.15 -10.16
C ARG A 6 5.76 -1.63 -8.81
N ASP A 7 6.72 -2.55 -8.84
CA ASP A 7 7.40 -3.18 -7.71
C ASP A 7 8.07 -2.14 -6.80
N TRP A 8 7.26 -1.36 -6.09
CA TRP A 8 7.71 -0.30 -5.20
C TRP A 8 8.22 -0.94 -3.93
N ALA A 9 9.52 -0.79 -3.71
CA ALA A 9 10.14 -1.11 -2.45
C ALA A 9 9.70 -0.09 -1.39
N GLY A 10 9.58 -0.55 -0.15
CA GLY A 10 9.18 0.28 0.97
C GLY A 10 8.84 -0.58 2.18
N ARG A 11 8.04 -0.04 3.08
CA ARG A 11 7.41 -0.80 4.15
C ARG A 11 5.91 -0.57 4.09
N PHE A 12 5.18 -1.65 3.88
CA PHE A 12 3.72 -1.64 3.81
C PHE A 12 3.18 -2.59 4.86
N THR A 13 2.31 -2.08 5.73
CA THR A 13 1.72 -2.88 6.79
C THR A 13 0.21 -2.82 6.67
N VAL A 14 -0.42 -3.98 6.66
CA VAL A 14 -1.88 -4.14 6.69
C VAL A 14 -2.29 -4.99 7.87
N ARG A 15 -3.51 -4.77 8.35
CA ARG A 15 -4.17 -5.68 9.29
C ARG A 15 -5.25 -6.45 8.54
N ASP A 16 -5.27 -7.76 8.76
CA ASP A 16 -6.28 -8.66 8.22
C ASP A 16 -6.75 -9.60 9.34
N GLY A 17 -7.96 -9.38 9.87
CA GLY A 17 -8.41 -10.00 11.11
C GLY A 17 -7.49 -9.64 12.29
N ASP A 18 -6.99 -10.68 12.96
CA ASP A 18 -6.04 -10.59 14.08
C ASP A 18 -4.57 -10.60 13.62
N GLN A 19 -4.32 -10.68 12.31
CA GLN A 19 -2.97 -10.73 11.76
C GLN A 19 -2.49 -9.35 11.31
N ILE A 20 -1.22 -9.05 11.60
CA ILE A 20 -0.50 -7.91 11.04
C ILE A 20 0.50 -8.45 10.02
N VAL A 21 0.33 -8.04 8.77
CA VAL A 21 1.21 -8.44 7.67
C VAL A 21 2.05 -7.23 7.27
N THR A 22 3.37 -7.37 7.33
CA THR A 22 4.31 -6.35 6.86
C THR A 22 5.12 -6.90 5.70
N VAL A 23 5.12 -6.18 4.58
CA VAL A 23 5.86 -6.53 3.37
C VAL A 23 6.78 -5.40 2.93
N THR A 24 7.85 -5.77 2.23
CA THR A 24 8.84 -4.80 1.72
C THR A 24 8.58 -4.36 0.29
N ARG A 25 7.64 -5.01 -0.41
CA ARG A 25 7.23 -4.68 -1.76
C ARG A 25 5.72 -4.54 -1.80
N LEU A 26 5.25 -3.55 -2.53
CA LEU A 26 3.81 -3.27 -2.58
C LEU A 26 3.01 -4.42 -3.20
N ARG A 27 3.57 -5.08 -4.22
CA ARG A 27 2.92 -6.22 -4.91
C ARG A 27 2.66 -7.43 -4.00
N ASP A 28 3.36 -7.52 -2.87
CA ASP A 28 3.24 -8.61 -1.92
C ASP A 28 2.06 -8.39 -0.94
N LEU A 29 1.38 -7.23 -1.02
CA LEU A 29 0.15 -6.99 -0.26
C LEU A 29 -0.98 -7.90 -0.75
N PRO A 30 -1.83 -8.41 0.16
CA PRO A 30 -3.00 -9.17 -0.23
C PRO A 30 -3.96 -8.30 -1.05
N PRO A 31 -4.76 -8.91 -1.95
CA PRO A 31 -5.68 -8.18 -2.83
C PRO A 31 -6.77 -7.42 -2.06
N SER A 32 -7.09 -7.84 -0.83
CA SER A 32 -7.91 -7.10 0.12
C SER A 32 -7.44 -7.36 1.55
N PHE A 33 -7.74 -6.44 2.44
CA PHE A 33 -7.37 -6.49 3.86
C PHE A 33 -8.37 -5.64 4.66
N ASP A 34 -8.34 -5.71 5.98
CA ASP A 34 -9.28 -4.92 6.78
C ASP A 34 -8.91 -3.44 6.82
N VAL A 35 -7.64 -3.14 7.09
CA VAL A 35 -7.12 -1.77 7.26
C VAL A 35 -5.67 -1.69 6.79
N LEU A 36 -5.33 -0.64 6.05
CA LEU A 36 -3.96 -0.23 5.76
C LEU A 36 -3.40 0.50 6.98
N VAL A 37 -2.40 -0.09 7.63
CA VAL A 37 -1.80 0.43 8.86
C VAL A 37 -0.64 1.39 8.53
N ALA A 38 0.19 1.03 7.54
CA ALA A 38 1.33 1.86 7.12
C ALA A 38 1.56 1.80 5.61
N PHE A 39 1.79 2.96 5.01
CA PHE A 39 2.18 3.11 3.61
C PHE A 39 3.46 3.96 3.54
N VAL A 40 4.62 3.28 3.50
CA VAL A 40 5.94 3.93 3.54
C VAL A 40 6.77 3.51 2.31
N PRO A 41 6.46 4.03 1.12
CA PRO A 41 7.25 3.77 -0.08
C PRO A 41 8.65 4.39 0.02
N HIS A 42 9.67 3.76 -0.56
CA HIS A 42 11.04 4.27 -0.59
C HIS A 42 11.20 5.40 -1.61
N ILE A 43 11.27 6.64 -1.13
CA ILE A 43 11.47 7.83 -1.96
C ILE A 43 12.98 8.06 -2.18
N PRO A 44 13.46 8.22 -3.43
CA PRO A 44 14.86 8.56 -3.67
C PRO A 44 15.23 9.91 -3.02
N PRO A 45 16.49 10.14 -2.63
CA PRO A 45 16.92 11.45 -2.13
C PRO A 45 16.88 12.52 -3.25
N PRO A 46 16.70 13.80 -2.92
CA PRO A 46 16.80 14.89 -3.89
C PRO A 46 18.25 15.10 -4.37
N PRO A 47 18.47 15.71 -5.56
CA PRO A 47 17.46 16.21 -6.49
C PRO A 47 16.75 15.08 -7.26
N HIS A 48 15.47 15.28 -7.58
CA HIS A 48 14.65 14.29 -8.30
C HIS A 48 14.62 14.58 -9.81
N THR A 49 14.67 13.53 -10.64
CA THR A 49 14.40 13.65 -12.09
C THR A 49 12.89 13.86 -12.35
N PRO A 50 12.49 14.37 -13.53
CA PRO A 50 11.07 14.49 -13.89
C PRO A 50 10.30 13.15 -13.78
N GLU A 51 10.94 12.04 -14.15
CA GLU A 51 10.35 10.69 -14.03
C GLU A 51 10.16 10.28 -12.57
N GLN A 52 11.11 10.62 -11.70
CA GLN A 52 10.99 10.40 -10.26
C GLN A 52 9.85 11.25 -9.67
N HIS A 53 9.74 12.54 -10.05
CA HIS A 53 8.63 13.38 -9.63
C HIS A 53 7.27 12.80 -10.07
N ALA A 54 7.16 12.33 -11.31
CA ALA A 54 5.94 11.69 -11.80
C ALA A 54 5.62 10.40 -11.04
N ALA A 55 6.63 9.58 -10.75
CA ALA A 55 6.45 8.35 -9.98
C ALA A 55 6.02 8.62 -8.53
N ILE A 56 6.60 9.64 -7.87
CA ILE A 56 6.22 10.06 -6.52
C ILE A 56 4.79 10.62 -6.53
N ALA A 57 4.42 11.41 -7.52
CA ALA A 57 3.05 11.93 -7.66
C ALA A 57 2.02 10.79 -7.81
N ALA A 58 2.37 9.72 -8.53
CA ALA A 58 1.50 8.55 -8.71
C ALA A 58 1.23 7.78 -7.40
N LEU A 59 2.11 7.89 -6.38
CA LEU A 59 1.91 7.25 -5.08
C LEU A 59 0.65 7.72 -4.37
N HIS A 60 0.22 8.97 -4.57
CA HIS A 60 -1.04 9.46 -4.01
C HIS A 60 -2.24 8.69 -4.56
N THR A 61 -2.28 8.47 -5.88
CA THR A 61 -3.35 7.68 -6.51
C THR A 61 -3.32 6.24 -6.02
N LEU A 62 -2.13 5.67 -5.87
CA LEU A 62 -1.94 4.30 -5.37
C LEU A 62 -2.42 4.14 -3.92
N LEU A 63 -2.10 5.08 -3.03
CA LEU A 63 -2.60 5.08 -1.66
C LEU A 63 -4.13 5.03 -1.63
N ARG A 64 -4.82 5.84 -2.45
CA ARG A 64 -6.30 5.82 -2.54
C ARG A 64 -6.83 4.49 -3.05
N GLN A 65 -6.14 3.87 -4.02
CA GLN A 65 -6.51 2.53 -4.51
C GLN A 65 -6.37 1.47 -3.42
N LEU A 66 -5.33 1.54 -2.59
CA LEU A 66 -5.15 0.62 -1.46
C LEU A 66 -6.21 0.84 -0.39
N GLN A 67 -6.56 2.10 -0.09
CA GLN A 67 -7.66 2.41 0.82
C GLN A 67 -8.99 1.86 0.29
N ALA A 68 -9.23 1.87 -1.02
CA ALA A 68 -10.41 1.25 -1.61
C ALA A 68 -10.43 -0.29 -1.51
N ARG A 69 -9.29 -0.93 -1.21
CA ARG A 69 -9.21 -2.38 -0.91
C ARG A 69 -9.53 -2.70 0.55
N GLU A 70 -9.63 -1.68 1.41
CA GLU A 70 -10.01 -1.86 2.81
C GLU A 70 -11.45 -2.36 2.91
N ARG A 71 -11.65 -3.41 3.69
CA ARG A 71 -12.98 -3.91 4.03
C ARG A 71 -13.56 -3.24 5.28
N HIS A 72 -12.78 -2.36 5.93
CA HIS A 72 -13.06 -1.72 7.20
C HIS A 72 -13.56 -2.72 8.23
N GLY A 73 -12.62 -3.51 8.76
CA GLY A 73 -12.87 -4.67 9.61
C GLY A 73 -14.12 -4.53 10.46
N ARG A 74 -15.22 -5.15 10.01
CA ARG A 74 -16.36 -5.40 10.87
C ARG A 74 -15.81 -6.28 11.97
N ARG A 75 -15.73 -5.73 13.18
CA ARG A 75 -15.51 -6.52 14.40
C ARG A 75 -16.40 -7.75 14.28
N HIS A 76 -15.81 -8.94 14.25
CA HIS A 76 -16.58 -10.16 14.41
C HIS A 76 -17.44 -9.94 15.64
N ALA A 77 -18.76 -9.88 15.43
CA ALA A 77 -19.70 -9.93 16.51
C ALA A 77 -19.36 -11.21 17.27
N HIS A 78 -18.90 -11.04 18.51
CA HIS A 78 -18.63 -12.13 19.42
C HIS A 78 -19.92 -12.97 19.49
N ARG A 79 -19.91 -14.15 18.89
CA ARG A 79 -20.96 -15.15 19.01
C ARG A 79 -20.35 -16.39 19.65
#